data_AF-A0A662HTE6-F1
#
_entry.id   AF-A0A662HTE6-F1
#
_cell.length_a   1.000
_cell.length_b   1.000
_cell.length_c   1.000
_cell.angle_alpha   90.00
_cell.angle_beta   90.00
_cell.angle_gamma   90.00
#
_symmetry.space_group_name_H-M   'P 1'
#
loop_
_entity.id
_entity.type
_entity.pdbx_description
1 polymer ?
#
loop_
_entity_poly.entity_id
_entity_poly.type
_entity_poly.pdbx_seq_one_letter_code
_entity_poly.pdbx_strand_id
1 'polypeptide(L)'
;MQVAKTVVKRAEGLQGLVGKVYSEEFAAEFEKLFNSYVGLAIKSARTAKEFASVLQPLLRKAMVWIDVEKVQAVSIKLGRWNEVIVKIHLPSREIEVTKHGVEVLPLEFYTYEG
;
A
#
# COMPACT_ATOMS: atom_id res chain seq x y z
N MET A 1 9.50 33.25 20.59
CA MET A 1 9.70 31.88 21.11
C MET A 1 9.64 30.95 19.90
N GLN A 2 10.76 30.30 19.54
CA GLN A 2 10.87 29.54 18.30
C GLN A 2 10.37 28.11 18.52
N VAL A 3 9.39 27.69 17.70
CA VAL A 3 8.86 26.33 17.71
C VAL A 3 9.89 25.43 17.04
N ALA A 4 10.44 24.48 17.79
CA ALA A 4 11.27 23.43 17.24
C ALA A 4 10.42 22.55 16.32
N LYS A 5 10.51 22.78 15.00
CA LYS A 5 10.10 21.78 14.01
C LYS A 5 11.04 20.59 14.17
N THR A 6 10.61 19.60 14.93
CA THR A 6 11.20 18.27 14.81
C THR A 6 10.86 17.77 13.41
N VAL A 7 11.78 18.01 12.46
CA VAL A 7 11.76 17.35 11.17
C VAL A 7 12.03 15.88 11.47
N VAL A 8 10.97 15.13 11.77
CA VAL A 8 11.02 13.69 11.68
C VAL A 8 11.42 13.43 10.25
N LYS A 9 12.69 13.09 10.02
CA LYS A 9 13.15 12.58 8.72
C LYS A 9 12.14 11.48 8.40
N ARG A 10 11.36 11.67 7.32
CA ARG A 10 10.55 10.60 6.74
C ARG A 10 11.47 9.40 6.73
N ALA A 11 11.09 8.33 7.44
CA ALA A 11 11.67 7.04 7.12
C ALA A 11 11.47 6.97 5.61
N GLU A 12 12.58 6.97 4.86
CA GLU A 12 12.51 6.67 3.44
C GLU A 12 11.74 5.35 3.43
N GLY A 13 10.46 5.41 3.04
CA GLY A 13 9.66 4.22 2.84
C GLY A 13 10.39 3.35 1.83
N LEU A 14 9.83 2.21 1.45
CA LEU A 14 10.46 1.30 0.50
C LEU A 14 11.03 1.99 -0.77
N GLN A 15 10.62 3.20 -1.15
CA GLN A 15 11.36 4.06 -2.10
C GLN A 15 12.90 4.15 -1.86
N GLY A 16 13.39 4.17 -0.61
CA GLY A 16 14.83 4.17 -0.28
C GLY A 16 15.49 2.78 -0.22
N LEU A 17 14.72 1.73 0.06
CA LEU A 17 15.19 0.32 0.10
C LEU A 17 15.00 -0.42 -1.24
N VAL A 18 14.15 0.12 -2.11
CA VAL A 18 13.68 -0.43 -3.40
C VAL A 18 14.09 0.50 -4.55
N GLY A 19 15.04 1.42 -4.30
CA GLY A 19 15.63 2.32 -5.29
C GLY A 19 16.63 1.64 -6.26
N LYS A 20 16.76 0.31 -6.25
CA LYS A 20 17.44 -0.41 -7.34
C LYS A 20 16.39 -0.78 -8.37
N VAL A 21 16.21 0.15 -9.32
CA VAL A 21 15.63 -0.02 -10.67
C VAL A 21 15.13 -1.44 -10.89
N TYR A 22 13.86 -1.69 -10.56
CA TYR A 22 13.19 -2.84 -11.14
C TYR A 22 13.34 -2.72 -12.66
N SER A 23 13.75 -3.79 -13.33
CA SER A 23 13.81 -3.80 -14.79
C SER A 23 12.45 -3.38 -15.35
N GLU A 24 12.43 -2.76 -16.53
CA GLU A 24 11.17 -2.43 -17.21
C GLU A 24 10.24 -3.67 -17.32
N GLU A 25 10.85 -4.85 -17.48
CA GLU A 25 10.16 -6.14 -17.44
C GLU A 25 9.44 -6.40 -16.12
N PHE A 26 10.09 -6.15 -14.98
CA PHE A 26 9.43 -6.30 -13.67
C PHE A 26 8.30 -5.30 -13.51
N ALA A 27 8.49 -4.04 -13.91
CA ALA A 27 7.47 -3.01 -13.79
C ALA A 27 6.21 -3.37 -14.61
N ALA A 28 6.40 -3.81 -15.86
CA ALA A 28 5.32 -4.27 -16.72
C ALA A 28 4.62 -5.52 -16.17
N GLU A 29 5.39 -6.47 -15.65
CA GLU A 29 4.83 -7.68 -15.05
C GLU A 29 4.05 -7.35 -13.76
N PHE A 30 4.56 -6.44 -12.94
CA PHE A 30 3.89 -5.99 -11.73
C PHE A 30 2.57 -5.28 -12.05
N GLU A 31 2.54 -4.35 -13.01
CA GLU A 31 1.30 -3.68 -13.46
C GLU A 31 0.27 -4.70 -13.95
N LYS A 32 0.68 -5.72 -14.72
CA LYS A 32 -0.20 -6.79 -15.18
C LYS A 32 -0.79 -7.59 -14.01
N LEU A 33 0.06 -7.98 -13.05
CA LEU A 33 -0.39 -8.70 -11.86
C LEU A 33 -1.31 -7.84 -10.99
N PHE A 34 -1.00 -6.56 -10.82
CA PHE A 34 -1.83 -5.61 -10.10
C PHE A 34 -3.25 -5.60 -10.67
N ASN A 35 -3.40 -5.37 -11.97
CA ASN A 35 -4.72 -5.32 -12.62
C ASN A 35 -5.47 -6.65 -12.48
N SER A 36 -4.77 -7.79 -12.58
CA SER A 36 -5.36 -9.11 -12.42
C SER A 36 -5.86 -9.37 -10.99
N TYR A 37 -5.00 -9.17 -9.99
CA TYR A 37 -5.33 -9.44 -8.58
C TYR A 37 -6.33 -8.45 -8.01
N VAL A 38 -6.24 -7.16 -8.33
CA VAL A 38 -7.22 -6.16 -7.92
C VAL A 38 -8.57 -6.43 -8.57
N GLY A 39 -8.60 -6.72 -9.88
CA GLY A 39 -9.82 -7.08 -10.58
C GLY A 39 -10.47 -8.36 -10.04
N LEU A 40 -9.67 -9.36 -9.66
CA LEU A 40 -10.15 -10.57 -9.01
C LEU A 40 -10.73 -10.26 -7.62
N ALA A 41 -10.00 -9.50 -6.80
CA ALA A 41 -10.43 -9.15 -5.44
C ALA A 41 -11.75 -8.36 -5.44
N ILE A 42 -11.93 -7.41 -6.36
CA ILE A 42 -13.19 -6.66 -6.51
C ILE A 42 -14.36 -7.58 -6.85
N LYS A 43 -14.13 -8.63 -7.66
CA LYS A 43 -15.19 -9.55 -8.10
C LYS A 43 -15.54 -10.61 -7.06
N SER A 44 -14.56 -11.08 -6.27
CA SER A 44 -14.72 -12.27 -5.43
C SER A 44 -14.72 -12.02 -3.94
N ALA A 45 -14.05 -10.96 -3.45
CA ALA A 45 -13.89 -10.73 -2.02
C ALA A 45 -15.13 -10.09 -1.41
N ARG A 46 -15.62 -10.68 -0.31
CA ARG A 46 -16.76 -10.19 0.48
C ARG A 46 -16.32 -9.45 1.74
N THR A 47 -15.06 -9.65 2.16
CA THR A 47 -14.50 -9.04 3.36
C THR A 47 -13.13 -8.40 3.09
N ALA A 48 -12.71 -7.47 3.95
CA ALA A 48 -11.37 -6.86 3.87
C ALA A 48 -10.25 -7.90 3.97
N LYS A 49 -10.46 -8.95 4.77
CA LYS A 49 -9.52 -10.07 4.93
C LYS A 49 -9.40 -10.89 3.64
N GLU A 50 -10.53 -11.26 3.04
CA GLU A 50 -10.54 -11.95 1.75
C GLU A 50 -9.85 -11.13 0.66
N PHE A 51 -10.12 -9.82 0.63
CA PHE A 51 -9.49 -8.91 -0.33
C PHE A 51 -7.97 -8.90 -0.15
N ALA A 52 -7.49 -8.72 1.08
CA ALA A 52 -6.07 -8.73 1.39
C ALA A 52 -5.41 -10.11 1.13
N SER A 53 -6.14 -11.20 1.33
CA SER A 53 -5.70 -12.56 0.98
C SER A 53 -5.46 -12.71 -0.51
N VAL A 54 -6.39 -12.22 -1.35
CA VAL A 54 -6.23 -12.21 -2.82
C VAL A 54 -5.02 -11.39 -3.25
N LEU A 55 -4.72 -10.28 -2.56
CA LEU A 55 -3.56 -9.44 -2.86
C LEU A 55 -2.23 -9.98 -2.31
N GLN A 56 -2.21 -10.98 -1.43
CA GLN A 56 -0.95 -11.49 -0.85
C GLN A 56 0.13 -11.84 -1.88
N PRO A 57 -0.16 -12.52 -3.01
CA PRO A 57 0.87 -12.83 -4.01
C PRO A 57 1.53 -11.57 -4.58
N LEU A 58 0.73 -10.53 -4.84
CA LEU A 58 1.21 -9.24 -5.32
C LEU A 58 2.09 -8.53 -4.28
N LEU A 59 1.63 -8.50 -3.02
CA LEU A 59 2.38 -7.90 -1.90
C LEU A 59 3.73 -8.61 -1.70
N ARG A 60 3.75 -9.95 -1.72
CA ARG A 60 4.98 -10.73 -1.59
C ARG A 60 5.97 -10.44 -2.72
N LYS A 61 5.48 -10.19 -3.94
CA LYS A 61 6.34 -9.81 -5.07
C LYS A 61 7.01 -8.45 -4.87
N ALA A 62 6.34 -7.54 -4.16
CA ALA A 62 6.90 -6.29 -3.66
C ALA A 62 7.65 -6.43 -2.31
N MET A 63 7.93 -7.66 -1.86
CA MET A 63 8.58 -7.95 -0.56
C MET A 63 7.82 -7.38 0.65
N VAL A 64 6.50 -7.35 0.59
CA VAL A 64 5.61 -6.95 1.69
C VAL A 64 4.85 -8.17 2.22
N TRP A 65 5.02 -8.44 3.51
CA TRP A 65 4.29 -9.49 4.23
C TRP A 65 3.31 -8.88 5.22
N ILE A 66 2.08 -9.35 5.20
CA ILE A 66 1.01 -8.91 6.09
C ILE A 66 0.36 -10.10 6.77
N ASP A 67 -0.10 -9.87 8.00
CA ASP A 67 -1.02 -10.75 8.69
C ASP A 67 -2.44 -10.36 8.28
N VAL A 68 -3.08 -11.20 7.46
CA VAL A 68 -4.43 -10.93 6.93
C VAL A 68 -5.47 -10.91 8.04
N GLU A 69 -5.25 -11.65 9.14
CA GLU A 69 -6.20 -11.67 10.25
C GLU A 69 -6.28 -10.33 10.99
N LYS A 70 -5.24 -9.51 10.86
CA LYS A 70 -5.15 -8.17 11.44
C LYS A 70 -5.64 -7.07 10.49
N VAL A 71 -6.04 -7.40 9.27
CA VAL A 71 -6.56 -6.39 8.33
C VAL A 71 -7.91 -5.89 8.84
N GLN A 72 -7.99 -4.58 9.05
CA GLN A 72 -9.16 -3.90 9.59
C GLN A 72 -10.09 -3.42 8.47
N ALA A 73 -9.51 -2.88 7.40
CA ALA A 73 -10.27 -2.36 6.27
C ALA A 73 -9.44 -2.37 4.98
N VAL A 74 -10.14 -2.31 3.85
CA VAL A 74 -9.55 -2.02 2.54
C VAL A 74 -10.34 -0.89 1.90
N SER A 75 -9.64 0.11 1.37
CA SER A 75 -10.27 1.21 0.62
C SER A 75 -9.68 1.30 -0.78
N ILE A 76 -10.53 1.47 -1.78
CA ILE A 76 -10.13 1.66 -3.17
C ILE A 76 -10.48 3.09 -3.55
N LYS A 77 -9.50 3.81 -4.08
CA LYS A 77 -9.64 5.21 -4.51
C LYS A 77 -9.15 5.36 -5.94
N LEU A 78 -9.72 6.32 -6.65
CA LEU A 78 -9.16 6.81 -7.91
C LEU A 78 -8.25 8.00 -7.59
N GLY A 79 -6.96 7.83 -7.84
CA GLY A 79 -5.95 8.88 -7.78
C GLY A 79 -6.01 9.82 -8.97
N ARG A 80 -4.96 10.62 -9.13
CA ARG A 80 -4.79 11.46 -10.32
C ARG A 80 -4.69 10.55 -11.56
N TRP A 81 -5.20 11.02 -12.69
CA TRP A 81 -5.17 10.27 -13.96
C TRP A 81 -5.92 8.92 -13.95
N ASN A 82 -6.96 8.79 -13.11
CA ASN A 82 -7.75 7.55 -12.94
C ASN A 82 -6.91 6.34 -12.48
N GLU A 83 -5.80 6.59 -11.78
CA GLU A 83 -5.01 5.52 -11.20
C GLU A 83 -5.77 4.84 -10.06
N VAL A 84 -5.84 3.51 -10.07
CA VAL A 84 -6.43 2.76 -8.95
C VAL A 84 -5.43 2.68 -7.82
N ILE A 85 -5.82 3.16 -6.64
CA ILE A 85 -5.06 3.10 -5.41
C ILE A 85 -5.82 2.21 -4.43
N VAL A 86 -5.20 1.12 -3.99
CA VAL A 86 -5.74 0.24 -2.95
C VAL A 86 -5.00 0.49 -1.65
N LYS A 87 -5.71 0.84 -0.59
CA LYS A 87 -5.14 0.99 0.76
C LYS A 87 -5.62 -0.14 1.65
N ILE A 88 -4.70 -0.88 2.25
CA ILE A 88 -4.96 -1.93 3.24
C ILE A 88 -4.63 -1.36 4.62
N HIS A 89 -5.62 -1.34 5.50
CA HIS A 89 -5.52 -0.79 6.84
C HIS A 89 -5.18 -1.88 7.86
N LEU A 90 -4.05 -1.73 8.53
CA LEU A 90 -3.60 -2.55 9.65
C LEU A 90 -3.59 -1.70 10.94
N PRO A 91 -3.54 -2.31 12.13
CA PRO A 91 -3.68 -1.58 13.40
C PRO A 91 -2.62 -0.51 13.65
N SER A 92 -1.45 -0.61 13.01
CA SER A 92 -0.32 0.30 13.20
C SER A 92 0.20 0.94 11.90
N ARG A 93 -0.31 0.52 10.75
CA ARG A 93 0.22 0.88 9.42
C ARG A 93 -0.88 0.88 8.37
N GLU A 94 -0.67 1.65 7.32
CA GLU A 94 -1.43 1.55 6.07
C GLU A 94 -0.49 1.01 4.99
N ILE A 95 -1.01 0.20 4.08
CA ILE A 95 -0.27 -0.28 2.92
C ILE A 95 -0.98 0.24 1.68
N GLU A 96 -0.30 1.10 0.94
CA GLU A 96 -0.78 1.60 -0.33
C GLU A 96 -0.23 0.73 -1.47
N VAL A 97 -1.12 0.23 -2.31
CA VAL A 97 -0.82 -0.61 -3.46
C VAL A 97 -1.32 0.13 -4.69
N THR A 98 -0.41 0.40 -5.61
CA THR A 98 -0.72 1.00 -6.91
C THR A 98 -0.18 0.09 -8.02
N LYS A 99 -0.43 0.44 -9.27
CA LYS A 99 0.16 -0.27 -10.41
C LYS A 99 1.68 -0.12 -10.49
N HIS A 100 2.24 0.87 -9.80
CA HIS A 100 3.67 1.18 -9.80
C HIS A 100 4.43 0.47 -8.67
N GLY A 101 3.74 0.02 -7.62
CA GLY A 101 4.38 -0.66 -6.51
C GLY A 101 3.55 -0.67 -5.23
N VAL A 102 4.25 -0.90 -4.13
CA VAL A 102 3.67 -0.96 -2.79
C VAL A 102 4.46 -0.07 -1.85
N GLU A 103 3.74 0.76 -1.08
CA GLU A 103 4.31 1.61 -0.05
C GLU A 103 3.69 1.27 1.31
N VAL A 104 4.54 1.18 2.34
CA VAL A 104 4.11 0.94 3.72
C VAL A 104 4.20 2.26 4.48
N LEU A 105 3.04 2.79 4.84
CA LEU A 105 2.89 4.09 5.48
C LEU A 105 2.64 3.93 6.99
N PRO A 106 3.22 4.80 7.84
CA PRO A 106 2.79 4.89 9.24
C PRO A 106 1.35 5.41 9.29
N LEU A 107 0.60 5.03 10.34
CA LEU A 107 -0.71 5.65 10.59
C LEU A 107 -0.52 7.12 10.95
N GLU A 108 -1.11 8.01 10.15
CA GLU A 108 -1.21 9.43 10.49
C GLU A 108 -2.33 9.62 11.51
N PHE A 109 -1.97 9.73 12.79
CA PHE A 109 -2.90 10.19 13.82
C PHE A 109 -2.90 11.73 13.82
N TYR A 110 -4.01 12.33 13.39
CA TYR A 110 -4.26 13.74 13.65
C TYR A 110 -4.76 13.87 15.08
N THR A 111 -3.88 14.18 16.03
CA THR A 111 -4.31 14.66 17.35
C THR A 111 -4.87 16.06 17.19
N TYR A 112 -6.18 16.20 17.37
CA TYR A 112 -6.83 17.49 17.55
C TYR A 112 -6.44 18.00 18.95
N GLU A 113 -5.45 18.89 19.04
CA GLU A 113 -5.20 19.63 20.27
C GLU A 113 -6.26 20.74 20.37
N GLY A 114 -7.25 20.51 21.23
CA GLY A 114 -8.27 21.48 21.61
C GLY A 114 -7.78 22.49 22.64
#